data_AF-R7Y9U6-F1
#
_entry.id   AF-R7Y9U6-F1
#
_cell.length_a   1.000
_cell.length_b   1.000
_cell.length_c   1.000
_cell.angle_alpha   90.00
_cell.angle_beta   90.00
_cell.angle_gamma   90.00
#
_symmetry.space_group_name_H-M   'P 1'
#
loop_
_entity.id
_entity.type
_entity.pdbx_description
1 polymer ?
#
loop_
_entity_poly.entity_id
_entity_poly.type
_entity_poly.pdbx_seq_one_letter_code
_entity_poly.pdbx_strand_id
1 'polypeptide(L)'
;MLEIHGLSNETVVLDGDWFEKLRGGTSKTRLPAASFVSAEITETDRRKKLFGSEREQLLQVTLTFSRPPFVGLMTSADNRAKVDALVAGLEAARDAG
;
A
#
# COMPACT_ATOMS: atom_id res chain seq x y z
N MET A 1 -2.10 -5.73 -13.62
CA MET A 1 -1.40 -4.68 -12.84
C MET A 1 -2.40 -3.88 -12.03
N LEU A 2 -2.23 -3.84 -10.70
CA LEU A 2 -2.96 -3.00 -9.76
C LEU A 2 -2.01 -1.94 -9.20
N GLU A 3 -2.44 -0.68 -9.16
CA GLU A 3 -1.61 0.45 -8.74
C GLU A 3 -2.37 1.37 -7.77
N ILE A 4 -1.69 1.74 -6.68
CA ILE A 4 -2.21 2.67 -5.68
C ILE A 4 -1.21 3.79 -5.47
N HIS A 5 -1.63 5.02 -5.78
CA HIS A 5 -0.89 6.21 -5.44
C HIS A 5 -1.13 6.58 -3.98
N GLY A 6 -0.05 6.72 -3.23
CA GLY A 6 -0.04 7.22 -1.87
C GLY A 6 0.39 8.68 -1.79
N LEU A 7 0.47 9.15 -0.55
CA LEU A 7 1.05 10.44 -0.23
C LEU A 7 2.57 10.41 -0.44
N SER A 8 3.20 11.60 -0.42
CA SER A 8 4.66 11.75 -0.52
C SER A 8 5.29 11.14 -1.78
N ASN A 9 4.53 11.14 -2.89
CA ASN A 9 4.91 10.53 -4.18
C ASN A 9 5.23 9.04 -4.08
N GLU A 10 4.65 8.36 -3.09
CA GLU A 10 4.74 6.91 -2.98
C GLU A 10 3.71 6.24 -3.88
N THR A 11 4.05 5.08 -4.41
CA THR A 11 3.13 4.26 -5.18
C THR A 11 3.46 2.80 -4.90
N VAL A 12 2.44 1.97 -4.75
CA VAL A 12 2.61 0.52 -4.72
C VAL A 12 1.98 -0.09 -5.95
N VAL A 13 2.63 -1.11 -6.48
CA VAL A 13 2.23 -1.82 -7.68
C VAL A 13 2.24 -3.31 -7.37
N LEU A 14 1.15 -3.98 -7.71
CA LEU A 14 1.08 -5.43 -7.80
C LEU A 14 0.95 -5.81 -9.27
N ASP A 15 1.98 -6.46 -9.80
CA ASP A 15 2.04 -6.88 -11.20
C ASP A 15 2.46 -8.34 -11.33
N GLY A 16 1.48 -9.20 -11.57
CA GLY A 16 1.67 -10.65 -11.57
C GLY A 16 2.29 -11.12 -10.26
N ASP A 17 3.46 -11.76 -10.37
CA ASP A 17 4.17 -12.36 -9.24
C ASP A 17 5.02 -11.34 -8.44
N TRP A 18 4.97 -10.05 -8.78
CA TRP A 18 5.82 -9.03 -8.19
C TRP A 18 5.02 -7.93 -7.51
N PHE A 19 5.44 -7.62 -6.29
CA PHE A 19 5.07 -6.41 -5.57
C PHE A 19 6.22 -5.40 -5.64
N GLU A 20 5.89 -4.13 -5.87
CA GLU A 20 6.86 -3.04 -5.91
C GLU A 20 6.36 -1.80 -5.19
N LYS A 21 7.25 -1.15 -4.43
CA LYS A 21 7.03 0.20 -3.89
C LYS A 21 7.98 1.18 -4.59
N LEU A 22 7.38 2.22 -5.15
CA LEU A 22 8.04 3.36 -5.77
C LEU A 22 7.98 4.58 -4.86
N ARG A 23 8.97 5.46 -4.98
CA ARG A 23 8.92 6.83 -4.46
C ARG A 23 9.51 7.80 -5.47
N GLY A 24 8.71 8.76 -5.93
CA GLY A 24 9.10 9.67 -7.01
C GLY A 24 9.39 8.93 -8.33
N GLY A 25 8.63 7.87 -8.62
CA GLY A 25 8.80 7.03 -9.81
C GLY A 25 10.01 6.08 -9.79
N THR A 26 10.82 6.09 -8.73
CA THR A 26 11.96 5.18 -8.58
C THR A 26 11.62 4.03 -7.63
N SER A 27 11.95 2.80 -8.03
CA SER A 27 11.83 1.62 -7.18
C SER A 27 12.66 1.74 -5.91
N LYS A 28 12.00 1.52 -4.77
CA LYS A 28 12.63 1.46 -3.45
C LYS A 28 12.62 0.05 -2.87
N THR A 29 11.66 -0.76 -3.28
CA THR A 29 11.51 -2.13 -2.81
C THR A 29 10.78 -2.91 -3.87
N ARG A 30 11.30 -4.10 -4.20
CA ARG A 30 10.64 -5.06 -5.08
C ARG A 30 10.74 -6.43 -4.43
N LEU A 31 9.59 -7.08 -4.25
CA LEU A 31 9.46 -8.33 -3.52
C LEU A 31 8.57 -9.30 -4.31
N PRO A 32 8.82 -10.62 -4.25
CA PRO A 32 7.87 -11.59 -4.77
C PRO A 32 6.53 -11.44 -4.04
N ALA A 33 5.41 -11.38 -4.77
CA ALA A 33 4.08 -11.29 -4.18
C ALA A 33 3.81 -12.46 -3.23
N ALA A 34 4.26 -13.67 -3.60
CA ALA A 34 4.18 -14.88 -2.78
C ALA A 34 4.93 -14.79 -1.43
N SER A 35 5.82 -13.80 -1.26
CA SER A 35 6.50 -13.57 0.04
C SER A 35 5.66 -12.79 1.05
N PHE A 36 4.43 -12.42 0.69
CA PHE A 36 3.48 -11.72 1.56
C PHE A 36 3.13 -12.56 2.80
N VAL A 37 3.03 -11.88 3.95
CA VAL A 37 2.71 -12.51 5.24
C VAL A 37 1.39 -11.96 5.78
N SER A 38 1.30 -10.64 5.93
CA SER A 38 0.13 -9.99 6.53
C SER A 38 0.01 -8.53 6.10
N ALA A 39 -1.21 -8.00 6.23
CA ALA A 39 -1.52 -6.59 6.06
C ALA A 39 -2.23 -6.07 7.31
N GLU A 40 -1.90 -4.84 7.69
CA GLU A 40 -2.64 -4.05 8.68
C GLU A 40 -3.14 -2.78 7.99
N ILE A 41 -4.43 -2.49 8.13
CA ILE A 41 -5.07 -1.32 7.54
C ILE A 41 -5.72 -0.52 8.67
N THR A 42 -5.28 0.72 8.84
CA THR A 42 -5.79 1.63 9.85
C THR A 42 -6.36 2.87 9.18
N GLU A 43 -7.60 3.20 9.51
CA GLU A 43 -8.24 4.45 9.09
C GLU A 43 -7.84 5.57 10.03
N THR A 44 -7.39 6.69 9.46
CA THR A 44 -6.96 7.86 10.22
C THR A 44 -7.52 9.13 9.59
N ASP A 45 -7.83 10.11 10.44
CA ASP A 45 -8.17 11.44 9.97
C ASP A 45 -6.95 12.36 10.07
N ARG A 46 -6.68 13.12 9.01
CA ARG A 46 -5.66 14.16 9.01
C ARG A 46 -6.26 15.53 8.73
N ARG A 47 -5.77 16.57 9.42
CA ARG A 47 -6.06 17.96 9.04
C ARG A 47 -5.27 18.31 7.79
N LYS A 48 -5.96 18.78 6.74
CA LYS A 48 -5.35 19.16 5.46
C LYS A 48 -4.44 20.40 5.58
N LYS A 49 -4.76 21.30 6.52
CA LYS A 49 -4.03 22.55 6.78
C LYS A 49 -3.86 22.77 8.28
N LEU A 50 -2.78 23.44 8.67
CA LEU A 50 -2.51 23.84 10.07
C LEU A 50 -3.59 24.77 10.63
N PHE A 51 -4.23 25.58 9.78
CA PHE A 51 -5.26 26.57 10.17
C PHE A 51 -6.58 26.42 9.39
N GLY A 52 -7.07 25.19 9.19
CA GLY A 52 -8.35 24.92 8.52
C GLY A 52 -9.16 23.80 9.19
N SER A 53 -10.48 23.82 8.99
CA SER A 53 -11.42 22.78 9.47
C SER A 53 -11.51 21.57 8.55
N GLU A 54 -10.92 21.63 7.35
CA GLU A 54 -10.95 20.55 6.37
C GLU A 54 -10.11 19.36 6.85
N ARG A 55 -10.79 18.22 7.03
CA ARG A 55 -10.19 16.92 7.37
C ARG A 55 -10.24 16.02 6.15
N GLU A 56 -9.18 15.25 5.95
CA GLU A 56 -9.12 14.17 4.97
C GLU A 56 -9.05 12.83 5.71
N GLN A 57 -9.81 11.86 5.23
CA GLN A 57 -9.72 10.47 5.69
C GLN A 57 -8.63 9.75 4.88
N LEU A 58 -7.77 9.06 5.60
CA LEU A 58 -6.61 8.36 5.07
C LEU A 58 -6.63 6.90 5.52
N LEU A 59 -6.08 6.05 4.66
CA LEU A 59 -5.74 4.67 4.96
C LEU A 59 -4.24 4.59 5.15
N GLN A 60 -3.81 4.13 6.32
CA GLN A 60 -2.46 3.66 6.55
C GLN A 60 -2.44 2.14 6.36
N VAL A 61 -1.69 1.69 5.35
CA VAL A 61 -1.52 0.29 5.01
C VAL A 61 -0.11 -0.13 5.38
N THR A 62 0.04 -1.14 6.21
CA THR A 62 1.33 -1.76 6.55
C THR A 62 1.34 -3.18 6.04
N LEU A 63 2.25 -3.48 5.11
CA LEU A 63 2.42 -4.80 4.53
C LEU A 63 3.70 -5.44 5.09
N THR A 64 3.55 -6.67 5.56
CA THR A 64 4.65 -7.50 6.04
C THR A 64 4.95 -8.59 5.01
N PHE A 65 6.24 -8.75 4.70
CA PHE A 65 6.75 -9.80 3.84
C PHE A 65 7.77 -10.64 4.62
N SER A 66 8.02 -11.86 4.15
CA SER A 66 8.93 -12.82 4.81
C SER A 66 10.39 -12.35 4.84
N ARG A 67 10.73 -11.34 4.04
CA ARG A 67 12.04 -10.68 4.05
C ARG A 67 11.86 -9.17 4.21
N PRO A 68 12.76 -8.49 4.96
CA PRO A 68 12.76 -7.04 5.04
C PRO A 68 12.85 -6.37 3.65
N PRO A 69 12.34 -5.13 3.49
CA PRO A 69 11.77 -4.28 4.54
C PRO A 69 10.25 -4.46 4.72
N PHE A 70 9.73 -4.01 5.86
CA PHE A 70 8.30 -3.73 6.01
C PHE A 70 7.90 -2.60 5.06
N VAL A 71 6.72 -2.72 4.45
CA VAL A 71 6.27 -1.75 3.44
C VAL A 71 5.02 -1.03 3.94
N GLY A 72 5.17 0.25 4.27
CA GLY A 72 4.05 1.14 4.57
C GLY A 72 3.56 1.91 3.34
N LEU A 73 2.29 2.27 3.29
CA LEU A 73 1.70 3.21 2.35
C LEU A 73 0.62 4.03 3.07
N MET A 74 0.59 5.34 2.87
CA MET A 74 -0.55 6.17 3.29
C MET A 74 -1.26 6.70 2.05
N THR A 75 -2.58 6.53 1.96
CA THR A 75 -3.37 6.91 0.78
C THR A 75 -4.76 7.45 1.16
N SER A 76 -5.48 8.06 0.22
CA SER A 76 -6.86 8.50 0.43
C SER A 76 -7.78 7.32 0.76
N ALA A 77 -8.76 7.53 1.63
CA ALA A 77 -9.82 6.55 1.88
C ALA A 77 -10.61 6.16 0.61
N ASP A 78 -10.63 7.02 -0.42
CA ASP A 78 -11.24 6.69 -1.72
C ASP A 78 -10.57 5.50 -2.43
N ASN A 79 -9.32 5.18 -2.06
CA ASN A 79 -8.60 4.01 -2.57
C ASN A 79 -8.94 2.72 -1.81
N ARG A 80 -9.92 2.70 -0.89
CA ARG A 80 -10.24 1.52 -0.08
C ARG A 80 -10.41 0.26 -0.91
N ALA A 81 -11.23 0.31 -1.95
CA ALA A 81 -11.46 -0.83 -2.84
C ALA A 81 -10.17 -1.33 -3.52
N LYS A 82 -9.24 -0.42 -3.85
CA LYS A 82 -7.94 -0.79 -4.42
C LYS A 82 -7.02 -1.41 -3.36
N VAL A 83 -7.05 -0.90 -2.13
CA VAL A 83 -6.29 -1.47 -1.00
C VAL A 83 -6.78 -2.89 -0.71
N ASP A 84 -8.09 -3.10 -0.65
CA ASP A 84 -8.67 -4.42 -0.43
C ASP A 84 -8.29 -5.38 -1.58
N ALA A 85 -8.33 -4.90 -2.84
CA ALA A 85 -7.88 -5.69 -4.00
C ALA A 85 -6.37 -6.01 -3.97
N LEU A 86 -5.54 -5.11 -3.45
CA LEU A 86 -4.09 -5.33 -3.29
C LEU A 86 -3.83 -6.44 -2.29
N VAL A 87 -4.48 -6.38 -1.12
CA VAL A 87 -4.33 -7.41 -0.08
C VAL A 87 -4.82 -8.75 -0.61
N ALA A 88 -6.01 -8.81 -1.22
CA ALA A 88 -6.53 -10.05 -1.79
C ALA A 88 -5.61 -10.64 -2.87
N GLY A 89 -5.01 -9.79 -3.72
CA GLY A 89 -4.04 -10.25 -4.73
C GLY A 89 -2.75 -10.80 -4.12
N LEU A 90 -2.25 -10.18 -3.05
CA LEU A 90 -1.08 -10.66 -2.31
C LEU A 90 -1.35 -11.97 -1.56
N GLU A 91 -2.53 -12.10 -0.94
CA GLU A 91 -2.98 -13.35 -0.30
C GLU A 91 -3.09 -14.49 -1.30
N ALA A 92 -3.71 -14.24 -2.46
CA ALA A 92 -3.81 -15.23 -3.53
C ALA A 92 -2.43 -15.68 -4.04
N ALA A 93 -1.48 -14.74 -4.19
CA ALA A 93 -0.12 -15.06 -4.61
C ALA A 93 0.63 -15.88 -3.56
N ARG A 94 0.44 -15.57 -2.27
CA ARG A 94 1.00 -16.36 -1.15
C ARG A 94 0.45 -17.79 -1.15
N ASP A 95 -0.85 -17.94 -1.33
CA ASP A 95 -1.52 -19.25 -1.24
C ASP A 95 -1.25 -20.14 -2.46
N ALA A 96 -0.78 -19.56 -3.57
CA ALA A 96 -0.42 -20.28 -4.79
C ALA A 96 1.05 -20.75 -4.85
N GLY A 97 1.92 -20.22 -3.99
CA GLY A 97 3.36 -20.52 -3.95
C GLY A 97 3.74 -21.52 -2.87
#